data_AF-A0ABD3Q881-F1
#
_entry.id   AF-A0ABD3Q881-F1
#
_cell.length_a   1.000
_cell.length_b   1.000
_cell.length_c   1.000
_cell.angle_alpha   90.00
_cell.angle_beta   90.00
_cell.angle_gamma   90.00
#
_symmetry.space_group_name_H-M   'P 1'
#
loop_
_entity.id
_entity.type
_entity.pdbx_description
1 polymer ?
#
loop_
_entity_poly.entity_id
_entity_poly.type
_entity_poly.pdbx_seq_one_letter_code
_entity_poly.pdbx_strand_id
1 'polypeptide(L)'
;MASLHDKLHQLEEATATSHNLLLEKETKLAAASATLDAAKDKLRSLNPEAQADLQVNDTELPELLEAKMIAQGEYDEAKKRYETNQRYVAVLREKLAKANNT
;
A
#
# COMPACT_ATOMS: atom_id res chain seq x y z
N MET A 1 -13.20 1.91 -32.18
CA MET A 1 -12.19 1.29 -31.29
C MET A 1 -11.12 2.33 -31.01
N ALA A 2 -10.69 2.51 -29.76
CA ALA A 2 -9.57 3.40 -29.43
C ALA A 2 -8.27 2.92 -30.10
N SER A 3 -7.43 3.85 -30.55
CA SER A 3 -6.15 3.54 -31.18
C SER A 3 -5.17 2.94 -30.16
N LEU A 4 -4.07 2.32 -30.62
CA LEU A 4 -3.01 1.85 -29.73
C LEU A 4 -2.38 3.00 -28.92
N HIS A 5 -2.32 4.20 -29.48
CA HIS A 5 -1.82 5.38 -28.82
C HIS A 5 -2.77 5.85 -27.70
N ASP A 6 -4.08 5.91 -27.99
CA ASP A 6 -5.10 6.26 -26.99
C ASP A 6 -5.10 5.27 -25.82
N LYS A 7 -4.95 3.97 -26.12
CA LYS A 7 -4.87 2.92 -25.10
C LYS A 7 -3.62 3.03 -24.24
N LEU A 8 -2.48 3.41 -24.83
CA LEU A 8 -1.25 3.64 -24.08
C LEU A 8 -1.43 4.85 -23.15
N HIS A 9 -1.95 5.96 -23.65
CA HIS A 9 -2.21 7.17 -22.87
C HIS A 9 -3.13 6.90 -21.68
N GLN A 10 -4.28 6.27 -21.92
CA GLN A 10 -5.23 5.89 -20.86
C GLN A 10 -4.58 4.98 -19.80
N LEU A 11 -3.73 4.05 -20.22
CA LEU A 11 -3.03 3.18 -19.30
C LEU A 11 -1.96 3.92 -18.50
N GLU A 12 -1.23 4.85 -19.11
CA GLU A 12 -0.26 5.71 -18.42
C GLU A 12 -0.93 6.59 -17.36
N GLU A 13 -2.09 7.17 -17.66
CA GLU A 13 -2.91 7.91 -16.69
C GLU A 13 -3.39 7.00 -15.54
N ALA A 14 -3.87 5.81 -15.86
CA ALA A 14 -4.26 4.83 -14.85
C ALA A 14 -3.07 4.35 -14.00
N THR A 15 -1.87 4.31 -14.58
CA THR A 15 -0.60 3.99 -13.89
C THR A 15 -0.19 5.11 -12.94
N ALA A 16 -0.32 6.37 -13.35
CA ALA A 16 -0.05 7.52 -12.49
C ALA A 16 -1.03 7.56 -11.31
N THR A 17 -2.31 7.29 -11.58
CA THR A 17 -3.35 7.21 -10.54
C THR A 17 -3.05 6.09 -9.54
N SER A 18 -2.68 4.89 -10.00
CA SER A 18 -2.35 3.78 -9.10
C SER A 18 -1.04 4.01 -8.33
N HIS A 19 -0.09 4.76 -8.89
CA HIS A 19 1.12 5.18 -8.18
C HIS A 19 0.79 6.12 -7.01
N ASN A 20 -0.04 7.13 -7.24
CA ASN A 20 -0.45 8.05 -6.17
C ASN A 20 -1.21 7.31 -5.06
N LEU A 21 -2.08 6.37 -5.44
CA LEU A 21 -2.76 5.51 -4.47
C LEU A 21 -1.77 4.64 -3.68
N LEU A 22 -0.76 4.07 -4.33
CA LEU A 22 0.29 3.30 -3.65
C LEU A 22 1.01 4.15 -2.59
N LEU A 23 1.41 5.38 -2.93
CA LEU A 23 2.07 6.29 -1.99
C LEU A 23 1.17 6.67 -0.81
N GLU A 24 -0.12 6.88 -1.05
CA GLU A 24 -1.11 7.12 0.02
C GLU A 24 -1.19 5.92 0.97
N LYS A 25 -1.29 4.70 0.43
CA LYS A 25 -1.40 3.48 1.25
C LYS A 25 -0.11 3.16 1.98
N GLU A 26 1.04 3.42 1.37
CA GLU A 26 2.35 3.33 2.02
C GLU A 26 2.44 4.27 3.23
N THR A 27 1.99 5.51 3.07
CA THR A 27 1.95 6.50 4.16
C THR A 27 1.01 6.05 5.28
N LYS A 28 -0.17 5.52 4.93
CA LYS A 28 -1.14 4.98 5.91
C LYS A 28 -0.57 3.78 6.68
N LEU A 29 0.11 2.87 5.99
CA LEU A 29 0.76 1.71 6.61
C LEU A 29 1.90 2.14 7.54
N ALA A 30 2.70 3.11 7.13
CA ALA A 30 3.77 3.67 7.96
C ALA A 30 3.20 4.30 9.24
N ALA A 31 2.13 5.08 9.13
CA ALA A 31 1.45 5.68 10.28
C ALA A 31 0.87 4.62 11.23
N ALA A 32 0.14 3.63 10.71
CA ALA A 32 -0.42 2.54 11.52
C ALA A 32 0.68 1.73 12.24
N SER A 33 1.80 1.50 11.58
CA SER A 33 2.96 0.83 12.18
C SER A 33 3.57 1.66 13.30
N ALA A 34 3.76 2.96 13.08
CA ALA A 34 4.32 3.86 14.08
C ALA A 34 3.42 3.96 15.32
N THR A 35 2.10 4.04 15.15
CA THR A 35 1.15 4.05 16.27
C THR A 35 1.20 2.76 17.07
N LEU A 36 1.23 1.60 16.40
CA LEU A 36 1.34 0.30 17.07
C LEU A 36 2.64 0.18 17.86
N ASP A 37 3.76 0.63 17.29
CA ASP A 37 5.06 0.57 17.95
C ASP A 37 5.11 1.50 19.17
N ALA A 38 4.56 2.72 19.05
CA ALA A 38 4.43 3.64 20.18
C ALA A 38 3.56 3.07 21.32
N ALA A 39 2.45 2.42 20.99
CA ALA A 39 1.59 1.77 21.99
C ALA A 39 2.32 0.62 22.70
N LYS A 40 3.05 -0.22 21.96
CA LYS A 40 3.89 -1.28 22.53
C LYS A 40 4.97 -0.74 23.46
N ASP A 41 5.64 0.33 23.06
CA ASP A 41 6.70 0.93 23.86
C ASP A 41 6.17 1.56 25.14
N LYS A 42 4.99 2.19 25.09
CA LYS A 42 4.29 2.68 26.29
C LYS A 42 4.01 1.54 27.26
N LEU A 43 3.50 0.41 26.78
CA LEU A 43 3.23 -0.76 27.62
C LEU A 43 4.50 -1.35 28.23
N ARG A 44 5.59 -1.43 27.45
CA ARG A 44 6.91 -1.87 27.94
C ARG A 44 7.49 -0.93 29.00
N SER A 45 7.14 0.34 28.97
CA SER A 45 7.60 1.34 29.95
C SER A 45 6.85 1.33 31.28
N LEU A 46 5.75 0.57 31.37
CA LEU A 46 5.01 0.41 32.63
C LEU A 46 5.85 -0.28 33.70
N ASN A 47 5.56 0.00 34.96
CA ASN A 47 6.22 -0.69 36.07
C ASN A 47 5.80 -2.17 36.12
N PRO A 48 6.60 -3.05 36.75
CA PRO A 48 6.34 -4.50 36.74
C PRO A 48 4.98 -4.88 37.35
N GLU A 49 4.52 -4.14 38.35
CA GLU A 49 3.21 -4.37 38.98
C GLU A 49 2.06 -4.05 38.01
N ALA A 50 2.09 -2.91 37.31
CA ALA A 50 1.09 -2.59 36.30
C ALA A 50 1.17 -3.49 35.06
N GLN A 51 2.34 -4.03 34.72
CA GLN A 51 2.48 -5.03 33.66
C GLN A 51 1.89 -6.38 34.05
N ALA A 52 2.01 -6.79 35.32
CA ALA A 52 1.51 -8.07 35.82
C ALA A 52 -0.03 -8.14 35.81
N ASP A 53 -0.69 -7.02 36.05
CA ASP A 53 -2.15 -6.91 36.06
C ASP A 53 -2.77 -6.63 34.69
N LEU A 54 -1.94 -6.40 33.65
CA LEU A 54 -2.40 -5.97 32.33
C LEU A 54 -2.95 -7.16 31.51
N GLN A 55 -4.23 -7.15 31.17
CA GLN A 55 -4.76 -8.09 30.19
C GLN A 55 -4.66 -7.50 28.78
N VAL A 56 -4.48 -8.35 27.77
CA VAL A 56 -4.37 -7.93 26.36
C VAL A 56 -5.61 -7.12 25.92
N ASN A 57 -6.80 -7.47 26.43
CA ASN A 57 -8.06 -6.80 26.11
C ASN A 57 -8.22 -5.44 26.83
N ASP A 58 -7.39 -5.15 27.83
CA ASP A 58 -7.36 -3.84 28.49
C ASP A 58 -6.49 -2.83 27.71
N THR A 59 -5.95 -3.25 26.56
CA THR A 59 -5.09 -2.44 25.71
C THR A 59 -5.73 -2.20 24.35
N GLU A 60 -5.30 -1.13 23.69
CA GLU A 60 -5.60 -0.84 22.29
C GLU A 60 -4.80 -1.70 21.29
N LEU A 61 -3.99 -2.66 21.77
CA LEU A 61 -3.13 -3.47 20.88
C LEU A 61 -3.91 -4.31 19.86
N PRO A 62 -5.03 -4.97 20.21
CA PRO A 62 -5.81 -5.73 19.24
C PRO A 62 -6.31 -4.85 18.08
N GLU A 63 -6.87 -3.68 18.37
CA GLU A 63 -7.38 -2.75 17.38
C GLU A 63 -6.26 -2.16 16.52
N LEU A 64 -5.11 -1.82 17.13
CA LEU A 64 -3.96 -1.31 16.40
C LEU A 64 -3.30 -2.37 15.50
N LEU A 65 -3.30 -3.64 15.93
CA LEU A 65 -2.86 -4.76 15.09
C LEU A 65 -3.79 -4.95 13.90
N GLU A 66 -5.10 -4.94 14.12
CA GLU A 66 -6.10 -5.03 13.05
C GLU A 66 -5.96 -3.85 12.07
N ALA A 67 -5.83 -2.63 12.57
CA ALA A 67 -5.63 -1.43 11.75
C ALA A 67 -4.37 -1.53 10.87
N LYS A 68 -3.26 -2.02 11.43
CA LYS A 68 -2.03 -2.27 10.66
C LYS A 68 -2.23 -3.36 9.60
N MET A 69 -2.92 -4.45 9.94
CA MET A 69 -3.21 -5.54 8.99
C MET A 69 -4.07 -5.06 7.81
N ILE A 70 -5.10 -4.25 8.08
CA ILE A 70 -5.94 -3.64 7.03
C ILE A 70 -5.09 -2.71 6.15
N ALA A 71 -4.29 -1.83 6.76
CA ALA A 71 -3.42 -0.92 6.00
C ALA A 71 -2.40 -1.67 5.13
N GLN A 72 -1.86 -2.80 5.62
CA GLN A 72 -0.96 -3.66 4.85
C GLN A 72 -1.67 -4.27 3.65
N GLY A 73 -2.88 -4.79 3.83
CA GLY A 73 -3.68 -5.34 2.73
C GLY A 73 -3.99 -4.30 1.65
N GLU A 74 -4.38 -3.08 2.05
CA GLU A 74 -4.62 -1.98 1.12
C GLU A 74 -3.35 -1.59 0.33
N TYR A 75 -2.19 -1.56 1.00
CA TYR A 75 -0.90 -1.29 0.37
C TYR A 75 -0.53 -2.37 -0.65
N ASP A 76 -0.65 -3.65 -0.28
CA ASP A 76 -0.30 -4.77 -1.16
C ASP A 76 -1.19 -4.81 -2.42
N GLU A 77 -2.47 -4.50 -2.27
CA GLU A 77 -3.40 -4.37 -3.40
C GLU A 77 -3.01 -3.21 -4.32
N ALA A 78 -2.76 -2.02 -3.76
CA ALA A 78 -2.35 -0.84 -4.52
C ALA A 78 -1.04 -1.10 -5.28
N LYS A 79 -0.08 -1.75 -4.62
CA LYS A 79 1.21 -2.15 -5.20
C LYS A 79 1.02 -3.09 -6.37
N LYS A 80 0.24 -4.16 -6.19
CA LYS A 80 -0.07 -5.12 -7.25
C LYS A 80 -0.71 -4.45 -8.47
N ARG A 81 -1.64 -3.51 -8.24
CA ARG A 81 -2.28 -2.74 -9.31
C ARG A 81 -1.28 -1.87 -10.07
N TYR A 82 -0.42 -1.14 -9.35
CA TYR A 82 0.62 -0.31 -9.96
C TYR A 82 1.60 -1.15 -10.81
N GLU A 83 2.14 -2.23 -10.25
CA GLU A 83 3.06 -3.14 -10.95
C GLU A 83 2.43 -3.76 -12.19
N THR A 84 1.15 -4.13 -12.11
CA THR A 84 0.40 -4.69 -13.24
C THR A 84 0.27 -3.66 -14.36
N ASN A 85 -0.08 -2.42 -14.02
CA ASN A 85 -0.18 -1.35 -15.00
C ASN A 85 1.17 -1.07 -15.67
N GLN A 86 2.26 -1.00 -14.89
CA GLN A 86 3.63 -0.84 -15.40
C GLN A 86 3.99 -1.93 -16.43
N ARG A 87 3.68 -3.20 -16.14
CA ARG A 87 3.91 -4.31 -17.09
C ARG A 87 3.13 -4.10 -18.39
N TYR A 88 1.86 -3.68 -18.31
CA TYR A 88 1.06 -3.43 -19.50
C TYR A 88 1.55 -2.21 -20.31
N VAL A 89 2.04 -1.16 -19.65
CA VAL A 89 2.64 0.01 -20.31
C VAL A 89 3.85 -0.42 -21.12
N ALA A 90 4.74 -1.22 -20.53
CA ALA A 90 5.91 -1.74 -21.22
C ALA A 90 5.52 -2.55 -22.47
N VAL A 91 4.56 -3.47 -22.34
CA VAL A 91 4.07 -4.29 -23.46
C VAL A 91 3.45 -3.43 -24.57
N LEU A 92 2.66 -2.40 -24.24
CA LEU A 92 2.05 -1.52 -25.24
C LEU A 92 3.08 -0.64 -25.96
N ARG A 93 4.08 -0.13 -25.24
CA ARG A 93 5.19 0.63 -25.84
C ARG A 93 5.99 -0.23 -26.83
N GLU A 94 6.28 -1.48 -26.48
CA GLU A 94 6.95 -2.42 -27.40
C GLU A 94 6.11 -2.67 -28.67
N LYS A 95 4.80 -2.84 -28.53
CA LYS A 95 3.90 -3.04 -29.68
C LYS A 95 3.88 -1.81 -30.60
N LEU A 96 3.84 -0.60 -30.04
CA LEU A 96 3.90 0.64 -30.82
C LEU A 96 5.25 0.80 -31.53
N ALA A 97 6.36 0.50 -30.86
CA ALA A 97 7.68 0.55 -31.47
C ALA A 97 7.79 -0.40 -32.67
N LYS A 98 7.26 -1.62 -32.55
CA LYS A 98 7.21 -2.59 -33.66
C LYS A 98 6.34 -2.08 -34.82
N ALA A 99 5.17 -1.53 -34.52
CA ALA A 99 4.26 -1.00 -35.54
C ALA A 99 4.84 0.20 -36.31
N ASN A 100 5.68 1.03 -35.68
CA ASN A 100 6.31 2.18 -36.32
C ASN A 100 7.59 1.84 -37.12
N ASN A 101 8.16 0.65 -36.90
CA ASN A 101 9.34 0.16 -37.63
C ASN A 101 8.96 -0.75 -38.82
N THR A 102 7.67 -0.86 -39.13
CA THR A 102 7.12 -1.63 -40.25
C THR A 102 6.44 -0.68 -41.23
#